data_AF-A0A7V9BCB2-F1
#
_entry.id   AF-A0A7V9BCB2-F1
#
_cell.length_a   1.000
_cell.length_b   1.000
_cell.length_c   1.000
_cell.angle_alpha   90.00
_cell.angle_beta   90.00
_cell.angle_gamma   90.00
#
_symmetry.space_group_name_H-M   'P 1'
#
loop_
_entity.id
_entity.type
_entity.pdbx_description
1 polymer ?
#
loop_
_entity_poly.entity_id
_entity_poly.type
_entity_poly.pdbx_seq_one_letter_code
_entity_poly.pdbx_strand_id
1 'polypeptide(L)'
;MATAKQTTQAPQTQEHEEIVNTVLHEEASVAPRRYFTIPGRDPFDEIEWETRDALIPGKNGPAFEQRDVEFPKFWSQTATNIVAQKYFRGRMASPERERSVKQMVGRVADTITGWGRQGGYFAGDDEAETFHAELKTILVNQYASFNSPVWFNVGFEESPQCSACFILSIDDSMESILDWIRREGIIFRGGSGSGLNLSRLRSSKEQLSKGGYASGPVSFMRGADASAGTIKSGGKTRRAAKMVVLDVDHPDVDEFIWCKAREERKARVLEQAGYDMSLDSADWASIQYQNANNSVRVTDEFMKAVRENADWGLVAVTSGEVLRTVKA
;
A
#
# COMPACT_ATOMS: atom_id res chain seq x y z
N MET A 1 34.21 -22.31 5.20
CA MET A 1 33.43 -22.34 3.94
C MET A 1 32.76 -23.70 3.85
N ALA A 2 31.50 -23.80 4.26
CA ALA A 2 30.74 -25.04 4.21
C ALA A 2 29.77 -24.95 3.02
N THR A 3 30.11 -25.64 1.94
CA THR A 3 29.24 -25.82 0.77
C THR A 3 28.20 -26.88 1.10
N ALA A 4 27.02 -26.43 1.54
CA ALA A 4 25.84 -27.28 1.51
C ALA A 4 25.40 -27.41 0.06
N LYS A 5 25.57 -28.59 -0.53
CA LYS A 5 24.89 -28.98 -1.78
C LYS A 5 23.39 -29.02 -1.47
N GLN A 6 22.70 -27.90 -1.68
CA GLN A 6 21.25 -27.92 -1.80
C GLN A 6 20.90 -28.59 -3.12
N THR A 7 20.26 -29.75 -3.02
CA THR A 7 19.48 -30.31 -4.12
C THR A 7 18.40 -29.29 -4.45
N THR A 8 18.61 -28.50 -5.50
CA THR A 8 17.61 -27.59 -6.02
C THR A 8 16.53 -28.46 -6.67
N GLN A 9 15.46 -28.76 -5.94
CA GLN A 9 14.20 -28.99 -6.62
C GLN A 9 13.84 -27.66 -7.26
N ALA A 10 13.78 -27.64 -8.60
CA ALA A 10 13.22 -26.53 -9.34
C ALA A 10 11.86 -26.19 -8.73
N PRO A 11 11.53 -24.90 -8.52
CA PRO A 11 10.18 -24.55 -8.11
C PRO A 11 9.22 -25.19 -9.10
N GLN A 12 8.28 -25.98 -8.59
CA GLN A 12 7.18 -26.49 -9.40
C GLN A 12 6.54 -25.25 -10.05
N THR A 13 6.69 -25.14 -11.36
CA THR A 13 5.88 -24.25 -12.18
C THR A 13 4.45 -24.67 -11.90
N GLN A 14 3.75 -23.93 -11.06
CA GLN A 14 2.29 -23.94 -11.08
C GLN A 14 1.95 -23.57 -12.52
N GLU A 15 1.39 -24.51 -13.27
CA GLU A 15 0.71 -24.19 -14.52
C GLU A 15 -0.27 -23.08 -14.17
N HIS A 16 0.00 -21.87 -14.66
CA HIS A 16 -0.94 -20.78 -14.56
C HIS A 16 -2.14 -21.23 -15.39
N GLU A 17 -3.18 -21.78 -14.75
CA GLU A 17 -4.49 -21.88 -15.37
C GLU A 17 -4.83 -20.48 -15.89
N GLU A 18 -4.86 -20.35 -17.22
CA GLU A 18 -5.23 -19.10 -17.86
C GLU A 18 -6.67 -18.80 -17.42
N ILE A 19 -6.85 -17.79 -16.57
CA ILE A 19 -8.17 -17.39 -16.10
C ILE A 19 -8.90 -16.79 -17.29
N VAL A 20 -9.68 -17.63 -17.98
CA VAL A 20 -10.52 -17.19 -19.09
C VAL A 20 -11.80 -16.60 -18.50
N ASN A 21 -12.01 -15.30 -18.73
CA ASN A 21 -13.30 -14.67 -18.45
C ASN A 21 -14.38 -15.37 -19.28
N THR A 22 -15.20 -16.18 -18.63
CA THR A 22 -16.32 -16.85 -19.27
C THR A 22 -17.55 -15.98 -19.09
N VAL A 23 -18.05 -15.43 -20.20
CA VAL A 23 -19.34 -14.72 -20.22
C VAL A 23 -20.44 -15.76 -19.96
N LEU A 24 -21.02 -15.74 -18.76
CA LEU A 24 -22.05 -16.71 -18.36
C LEU A 24 -23.37 -16.54 -19.12
N HIS A 25 -23.62 -15.32 -19.63
CA HIS A 25 -24.80 -14.99 -20.42
C HIS A 25 -24.38 -14.08 -21.58
N GLU A 26 -24.62 -14.48 -22.83
CA GLU A 26 -24.25 -13.70 -24.02
C GLU A 26 -24.90 -12.31 -24.06
N GLU A 27 -26.03 -12.13 -23.36
CA GLU A 27 -26.72 -10.84 -23.23
C GLU A 27 -26.19 -9.97 -22.07
N ALA A 28 -25.32 -10.49 -21.21
CA ALA A 28 -24.77 -9.73 -20.09
C ALA A 28 -23.85 -8.62 -20.60
N SER A 29 -24.24 -7.38 -20.35
CA SER A 29 -23.47 -6.17 -20.64
C SER A 29 -23.45 -5.28 -19.40
N VAL A 30 -22.44 -4.42 -19.30
CA VAL A 30 -22.39 -3.40 -18.23
C VAL A 30 -23.50 -2.36 -18.43
N ALA A 31 -23.98 -2.17 -19.67
CA ALA A 31 -25.03 -1.26 -20.09
C ALA A 31 -24.93 0.16 -19.48
N PRO A 32 -23.74 0.82 -19.51
CA PRO A 32 -23.56 2.19 -19.07
C PRO A 32 -24.51 3.11 -19.83
N ARG A 33 -25.25 3.92 -19.07
CA ARG A 33 -26.10 4.97 -19.62
C ARG A 33 -25.33 6.28 -19.64
N ARG A 34 -25.64 7.10 -20.63
CA ARG A 34 -25.10 8.45 -20.75
C ARG A 34 -25.82 9.38 -19.77
N TYR A 35 -25.07 10.08 -18.93
CA TYR A 35 -25.61 11.02 -17.93
C TYR A 35 -24.96 12.39 -18.02
N PHE A 36 -23.63 12.45 -18.14
CA PHE A 36 -22.89 13.70 -18.11
C PHE A 36 -22.40 14.16 -19.49
N THR A 37 -22.41 13.27 -20.48
CA THR A 37 -21.76 13.51 -21.78
C THR A 37 -22.75 13.66 -22.93
N ILE A 38 -22.25 14.23 -24.03
CA ILE A 38 -22.97 14.37 -25.31
C ILE A 38 -22.32 13.42 -26.33
N PRO A 39 -23.09 12.59 -27.06
CA PRO A 39 -22.53 11.72 -28.08
C PRO A 39 -21.69 12.48 -29.11
N GLY A 40 -20.51 11.95 -29.46
CA GLY A 40 -19.61 12.53 -30.46
C GLY A 40 -18.78 13.72 -30.00
N ARG A 41 -18.88 14.16 -28.74
CA ARG A 41 -18.05 15.23 -28.17
C ARG A 41 -17.07 14.68 -27.14
N ASP A 42 -15.80 15.09 -27.22
CA ASP A 42 -14.83 14.72 -26.19
C ASP A 42 -15.13 15.49 -24.90
N PRO A 43 -15.29 14.81 -23.75
CA PRO A 43 -15.42 15.45 -22.45
C PRO A 43 -14.38 16.53 -22.13
N PHE A 44 -13.15 16.42 -22.67
CA PHE A 44 -12.13 17.44 -22.45
C PHE A 44 -12.42 18.76 -23.18
N ASP A 45 -13.23 18.75 -24.24
CA ASP A 45 -13.64 19.95 -24.98
C ASP A 45 -14.76 20.74 -24.26
N GLU A 46 -15.30 20.19 -23.17
CA GLU A 46 -16.29 20.86 -22.30
C GLU A 46 -15.63 21.63 -21.15
N ILE A 47 -14.30 21.52 -21.01
CA ILE A 47 -13.54 22.04 -19.88
C ILE A 47 -12.72 23.25 -20.32
N GLU A 48 -12.72 24.32 -19.51
CA GLU A 48 -11.77 25.42 -19.66
C GLU A 48 -10.41 25.00 -19.07
N TRP A 49 -9.36 25.07 -19.88
CA TRP A 49 -8.00 24.67 -19.52
C TRP A 49 -7.09 25.88 -19.39
N GLU A 50 -6.08 25.76 -18.54
CA GLU A 50 -5.00 26.72 -18.48
C GLU A 50 -3.65 26.06 -18.23
N THR A 51 -2.59 26.77 -18.63
CA THR A 51 -1.21 26.40 -18.38
C THR A 51 -0.70 27.14 -17.16
N ARG A 52 -0.06 26.42 -16.24
CA ARG A 52 0.56 26.98 -15.04
C ARG A 52 1.75 26.14 -14.59
N ASP A 53 2.53 26.65 -13.64
CA ASP A 53 3.68 25.93 -13.10
C ASP A 53 3.31 25.14 -11.84
N ALA A 54 3.85 23.93 -11.71
CA ALA A 54 3.81 23.15 -10.47
C ALA A 54 5.10 23.38 -9.67
N LEU A 55 4.99 24.04 -8.52
CA LEU A 55 6.12 24.43 -7.68
C LEU A 55 5.87 24.05 -6.22
N ILE A 56 6.76 23.24 -5.65
CA ILE A 56 6.74 22.88 -4.23
C ILE A 56 8.01 23.46 -3.58
N PRO A 57 7.90 24.42 -2.66
CA PRO A 57 9.05 24.98 -1.95
C PRO A 57 9.82 23.94 -1.15
N GLY A 58 11.14 24.11 -1.04
CA GLY A 58 12.03 23.31 -0.20
C GLY A 58 13.03 24.20 0.56
N LYS A 59 13.88 23.58 1.41
CA LYS A 59 14.83 24.32 2.27
C LYS A 59 15.88 25.12 1.49
N ASN A 60 16.37 24.59 0.36
CA ASN A 60 17.44 25.17 -0.48
C ASN A 60 17.00 25.32 -1.96
N GLY A 61 15.80 25.87 -2.19
CA GLY A 61 15.16 25.93 -3.51
C GLY A 61 13.96 25.01 -3.62
N PRO A 62 13.35 24.85 -4.81
CA PRO A 62 12.15 24.03 -4.96
C PRO A 62 12.46 22.56 -4.69
N ALA A 63 11.66 21.94 -3.81
CA ALA A 63 11.67 20.49 -3.59
C ALA A 63 11.12 19.73 -4.81
N PHE A 64 10.27 20.38 -5.60
CA PHE A 64 9.80 19.90 -6.90
C PHE A 64 9.40 21.08 -7.77
N GLU A 65 9.72 20.99 -9.05
CA GLU A 65 9.33 21.98 -10.06
C GLU A 65 9.01 21.25 -11.38
N GLN A 66 7.87 21.58 -11.98
CA GLN A 66 7.54 21.24 -13.36
C GLN A 66 6.75 22.39 -13.96
N ARG A 67 7.33 23.08 -14.94
CA ARG A 67 6.73 24.24 -15.59
C ARG A 67 5.73 23.87 -16.68
N ASP A 68 4.93 24.83 -17.10
CA ASP A 68 4.03 24.75 -18.26
C ASP A 68 3.20 23.44 -18.26
N VAL A 69 2.51 23.16 -17.16
CA VAL A 69 1.59 22.03 -17.05
C VAL A 69 0.15 22.48 -17.28
N GLU A 70 -0.62 21.68 -18.02
CA GLU A 70 -1.99 21.97 -18.42
C GLU A 70 -2.99 21.30 -17.46
N PHE A 71 -3.86 22.12 -16.88
CA PHE A 71 -4.86 21.69 -15.88
C PHE A 71 -6.22 22.32 -16.19
N PRO A 72 -7.32 21.69 -15.75
CA PRO A 72 -8.62 22.36 -15.72
C PRO A 72 -8.53 23.60 -14.84
N LYS A 73 -9.08 24.73 -15.31
CA LYS A 73 -8.99 26.02 -14.60
C LYS A 73 -9.51 25.95 -13.16
N PHE A 74 -10.56 25.15 -12.94
CA PHE A 74 -11.18 24.97 -11.62
C PHE A 74 -10.38 24.08 -10.66
N TRP A 75 -9.33 23.38 -11.11
CA TRP A 75 -8.44 22.65 -10.20
C TRP A 75 -7.55 23.64 -9.44
N SER A 76 -7.33 23.41 -8.15
CA SER A 76 -6.50 24.30 -7.32
C SER A 76 -5.00 24.17 -7.64
N GLN A 77 -4.21 25.19 -7.28
CA GLN A 77 -2.75 25.11 -7.38
C GLN A 77 -2.17 23.95 -6.53
N THR A 78 -2.79 23.64 -5.39
CA THR A 78 -2.41 22.49 -4.57
C THR A 78 -2.62 21.17 -5.33
N ALA A 79 -3.74 21.02 -6.04
CA ALA A 79 -3.98 19.86 -6.89
C ALA A 79 -2.95 19.77 -8.02
N THR A 80 -2.64 20.90 -8.69
CA THR A 80 -1.58 20.99 -9.70
C THR A 80 -0.25 20.45 -9.17
N ASN A 81 0.20 20.96 -8.02
CA ASN A 81 1.46 20.55 -7.40
C ASN A 81 1.49 19.05 -7.08
N ILE A 82 0.42 18.52 -6.49
CA ILE A 82 0.32 17.10 -6.11
C ILE A 82 0.30 16.20 -7.35
N VAL A 83 -0.51 16.54 -8.35
CA VAL A 83 -0.69 15.77 -9.58
C VAL A 83 0.60 15.73 -10.38
N ALA A 84 1.22 16.87 -10.62
CA ALA A 84 2.49 16.94 -11.32
C ALA A 84 3.58 16.13 -10.59
N GLN A 85 3.73 16.29 -9.27
CA GLN A 85 4.77 15.58 -8.53
C GLN A 85 4.54 14.06 -8.49
N LYS A 86 3.33 13.65 -8.15
CA LYS A 86 3.05 12.27 -7.72
C LYS A 86 2.37 11.42 -8.77
N TYR A 87 1.63 12.01 -9.71
CA TYR A 87 0.74 11.26 -10.59
C TYR A 87 1.19 11.30 -12.06
N PHE A 88 1.70 12.43 -12.56
CA PHE A 88 2.30 12.49 -13.89
C PHE A 88 3.46 11.48 -14.07
N ARG A 89 3.33 10.65 -15.10
CA ARG A 89 4.26 9.59 -15.51
C ARG A 89 5.34 10.09 -16.46
N GLY A 90 6.39 9.29 -16.64
CA GLY A 90 7.59 9.65 -17.40
C GLY A 90 8.66 10.36 -16.57
N ARG A 91 9.91 10.23 -17.00
CA ARG A 91 11.09 10.81 -16.31
C ARG A 91 11.06 12.34 -16.44
N MET A 92 11.47 13.08 -15.41
CA MET A 92 11.42 14.56 -15.38
C MET A 92 12.04 15.25 -16.60
N ALA A 93 13.18 14.73 -17.09
CA ALA A 93 13.88 15.29 -18.24
C ALA A 93 13.40 14.72 -19.60
N SER A 94 12.46 13.76 -19.60
CA SER A 94 11.97 13.14 -20.83
C SER A 94 10.85 13.99 -21.45
N PRO A 95 10.84 14.19 -22.78
CA PRO A 95 9.70 14.80 -23.47
C PRO A 95 8.42 13.95 -23.35
N GLU A 96 8.54 12.66 -23.06
CA GLU A 96 7.42 11.72 -22.87
C GLU A 96 6.72 11.89 -21.51
N ARG A 97 7.24 12.76 -20.63
CA ARG A 97 6.61 13.00 -19.34
C ARG A 97 5.27 13.68 -19.52
N GLU A 98 4.26 13.19 -18.81
CA GLU A 98 2.94 13.80 -18.76
C GLU A 98 3.05 15.24 -18.24
N ARG A 99 2.41 16.17 -18.97
CA ARG A 99 2.30 17.59 -18.62
C ARG A 99 0.86 18.06 -18.57
N SER A 100 -0.11 17.23 -18.93
CA SER A 100 -1.54 17.59 -18.93
C SER A 100 -2.38 16.58 -18.15
N VAL A 101 -3.39 17.06 -17.42
CA VAL A 101 -4.42 16.18 -16.83
C VAL A 101 -5.17 15.40 -17.90
N LYS A 102 -5.29 15.91 -19.13
CA LYS A 102 -5.86 15.15 -20.27
C LYS A 102 -5.10 13.85 -20.50
N GLN A 103 -3.76 13.90 -20.47
CA GLN A 103 -2.91 12.73 -20.66
C GLN A 103 -3.08 11.73 -19.52
N MET A 104 -3.07 12.21 -18.27
CA MET A 104 -3.20 11.36 -17.09
C MET A 104 -4.58 10.67 -17.01
N VAL A 105 -5.66 11.43 -17.21
CA VAL A 105 -7.03 10.89 -17.18
C VAL A 105 -7.28 10.03 -18.41
N GLY A 106 -6.84 10.47 -19.59
CA GLY A 106 -6.93 9.73 -20.85
C GLY A 106 -6.27 8.36 -20.73
N ARG A 107 -4.99 8.30 -20.34
CA ARG A 107 -4.27 7.03 -20.14
C ARG A 107 -5.06 6.02 -19.31
N VAL A 108 -5.63 6.44 -18.18
CA VAL A 108 -6.40 5.56 -17.30
C VAL A 108 -7.72 5.15 -17.95
N ALA A 109 -8.49 6.10 -18.49
CA ALA A 109 -9.77 5.83 -19.11
C ALA A 109 -9.64 4.96 -20.38
N ASP A 110 -8.66 5.25 -21.22
CA ASP A 110 -8.32 4.50 -22.44
C ASP A 110 -7.97 3.06 -22.10
N THR A 111 -7.09 2.86 -21.11
CA THR A 111 -6.65 1.53 -20.72
C THR A 111 -7.79 0.69 -20.14
N ILE A 112 -8.57 1.25 -19.20
CA ILE A 112 -9.69 0.54 -18.58
C ILE A 112 -10.76 0.20 -19.62
N THR A 113 -11.07 1.13 -20.53
CA THR A 113 -12.02 0.88 -21.62
C THR A 113 -11.48 -0.20 -22.55
N GLY A 114 -10.20 -0.14 -22.91
CA GLY A 114 -9.53 -1.17 -23.73
C GLY A 114 -9.62 -2.56 -23.11
N TRP A 115 -9.40 -2.70 -21.81
CA TRP A 115 -9.61 -3.96 -21.09
C TRP A 115 -11.09 -4.39 -21.10
N GLY A 116 -12.01 -3.45 -20.94
CA GLY A 116 -13.45 -3.71 -21.07
C GLY A 116 -13.81 -4.31 -22.43
N ARG A 117 -13.23 -3.77 -23.51
CA ARG A 117 -13.40 -4.28 -24.88
C ARG A 117 -12.80 -5.67 -25.05
N GLN A 118 -11.54 -5.86 -24.64
CA GLN A 118 -10.84 -7.14 -24.74
C GLN A 118 -11.53 -8.24 -23.91
N GLY A 119 -12.09 -7.87 -22.77
CA GLY A 119 -12.84 -8.79 -21.90
C GLY A 119 -14.29 -9.03 -22.32
N GLY A 120 -14.76 -8.41 -23.41
CA GLY A 120 -16.14 -8.58 -23.89
C GLY A 120 -17.22 -8.01 -22.95
N TYR A 121 -16.88 -7.00 -22.15
CA TYR A 121 -17.81 -6.41 -21.16
C TYR A 121 -18.88 -5.49 -21.77
N PHE A 122 -18.72 -5.11 -23.03
CA PHE A 122 -19.61 -4.19 -23.74
C PHE A 122 -20.34 -4.92 -24.87
N ALA A 123 -21.64 -4.65 -25.05
CA ALA A 123 -22.42 -5.23 -26.14
C ALA A 123 -21.98 -4.72 -27.53
N GLY A 124 -21.32 -3.56 -27.59
CA GLY A 124 -20.78 -3.00 -28.82
C GLY A 124 -19.98 -1.73 -28.60
N ASP A 125 -19.49 -1.14 -29.70
CA ASP A 125 -18.61 0.02 -29.65
C ASP A 125 -19.27 1.25 -29.05
N ASP A 126 -20.55 1.50 -29.34
CA ASP A 126 -21.30 2.63 -28.79
C ASP A 126 -21.39 2.60 -27.26
N GLU A 127 -21.49 1.41 -26.67
CA GLU A 127 -21.55 1.22 -25.23
C GLU A 127 -20.21 1.53 -24.57
N ALA A 128 -19.13 1.02 -25.16
CA ALA A 128 -17.79 1.26 -24.70
C ALA A 128 -17.34 2.73 -24.87
N GLU A 129 -17.74 3.41 -25.95
CA GLU A 129 -17.55 4.85 -26.12
C GLU A 129 -18.36 5.66 -25.10
N THR A 130 -19.56 5.19 -24.75
CA THR A 130 -20.36 5.78 -23.67
C THR A 130 -19.65 5.63 -22.33
N PHE A 131 -19.15 4.43 -22.01
CA PHE A 131 -18.35 4.19 -20.81
C PHE A 131 -17.12 5.10 -20.74
N HIS A 132 -16.35 5.16 -21.83
CA HIS A 132 -15.13 5.96 -21.92
C HIS A 132 -15.39 7.45 -21.66
N ALA A 133 -16.39 8.02 -22.34
CA ALA A 133 -16.75 9.42 -22.20
C ALA A 133 -17.25 9.75 -20.78
N GLU A 134 -18.13 8.92 -20.23
CA GLU A 134 -18.63 9.10 -18.86
C GLU A 134 -17.50 8.99 -17.83
N LEU A 135 -16.60 8.00 -17.98
CA LEU A 135 -15.45 7.83 -17.09
C LEU A 135 -14.51 9.05 -17.14
N LYS A 136 -14.13 9.53 -18.34
CA LYS A 136 -13.33 10.77 -18.47
C LYS A 136 -13.98 11.94 -17.75
N THR A 137 -15.29 12.10 -17.91
CA THR A 137 -16.06 13.20 -17.29
C THR A 137 -16.08 13.11 -15.77
N ILE A 138 -16.35 11.92 -15.23
CA ILE A 138 -16.35 11.64 -13.79
C ILE A 138 -14.99 11.97 -13.18
N LEU A 139 -13.90 11.57 -13.84
CA LEU A 139 -12.54 11.74 -13.34
C LEU A 139 -12.07 13.20 -13.44
N VAL A 140 -12.28 13.87 -14.57
CA VAL A 140 -11.79 15.26 -14.77
C VAL A 140 -12.56 16.27 -13.92
N ASN A 141 -13.87 16.05 -13.72
CA ASN A 141 -14.72 16.87 -12.85
C ASN A 141 -14.67 16.46 -11.37
N GLN A 142 -13.85 15.46 -11.03
CA GLN A 142 -13.64 14.99 -9.65
C GLN A 142 -14.92 14.48 -8.95
N TYR A 143 -15.88 13.93 -9.71
CA TYR A 143 -17.06 13.28 -9.14
C TYR A 143 -16.71 11.94 -8.47
N ALA A 144 -15.65 11.29 -8.95
CA ALA A 144 -15.00 10.16 -8.29
C ALA A 144 -13.51 10.16 -8.61
N SER A 145 -12.75 9.36 -7.85
CA SER A 145 -11.33 9.13 -8.13
C SER A 145 -10.96 7.70 -7.78
N PHE A 146 -10.09 7.12 -8.59
CA PHE A 146 -9.43 5.87 -8.23
C PHE A 146 -8.44 6.05 -7.08
N ASN A 147 -8.08 4.94 -6.45
CA ASN A 147 -6.96 4.87 -5.51
C ASN A 147 -5.63 5.16 -6.24
N SER A 148 -4.58 5.53 -5.50
CA SER A 148 -3.32 5.97 -6.11
C SER A 148 -2.61 4.93 -7.00
N PRO A 149 -2.52 3.62 -6.65
CA PRO A 149 -1.95 2.60 -7.53
C PRO A 149 -2.53 2.58 -8.96
N VAL A 150 -3.84 2.80 -9.12
CA VAL A 150 -4.45 2.90 -10.45
C VAL A 150 -3.78 4.02 -11.26
N TRP A 151 -3.70 5.22 -10.69
CA TRP A 151 -3.08 6.36 -11.35
C TRP A 151 -1.59 6.17 -11.64
N PHE A 152 -0.90 5.44 -10.77
CA PHE A 152 0.55 5.18 -10.90
C PHE A 152 0.88 4.17 -11.99
N ASN A 153 0.04 3.16 -12.19
CA ASN A 153 0.43 1.95 -12.92
C ASN A 153 -0.40 1.72 -14.18
N VAL A 154 -1.69 2.03 -14.18
CA VAL A 154 -2.60 1.70 -15.31
C VAL A 154 -2.21 2.46 -16.57
N GLY A 155 -2.01 1.73 -17.68
CA GLY A 155 -1.59 2.31 -18.96
C GLY A 155 -0.13 2.79 -18.98
N PHE A 156 0.67 2.41 -17.98
CA PHE A 156 2.09 2.72 -17.90
C PHE A 156 2.93 1.46 -17.70
N GLU A 157 2.50 0.57 -16.80
CA GLU A 157 3.09 -0.76 -16.60
C GLU A 157 2.31 -1.80 -17.41
N GLU A 158 3.02 -2.79 -17.94
CA GLU A 158 2.43 -3.91 -18.69
C GLU A 158 1.48 -4.75 -17.83
N SER A 159 1.86 -5.01 -16.57
CA SER A 159 1.05 -5.74 -15.58
C SER A 159 0.82 -4.85 -14.35
N PRO A 160 -0.15 -3.93 -14.39
CA PRO A 160 -0.29 -2.88 -13.39
C PRO A 160 -0.94 -3.36 -12.07
N GLN A 161 -0.31 -3.04 -10.94
CA GLN A 161 -0.93 -3.22 -9.62
C GLN A 161 -1.99 -2.13 -9.37
N CYS A 162 -3.26 -2.51 -9.28
CA CYS A 162 -4.38 -1.56 -9.17
C CYS A 162 -4.99 -1.46 -7.75
N SER A 163 -4.67 -2.40 -6.87
CA SER A 163 -5.23 -2.47 -5.51
C SER A 163 -4.33 -1.76 -4.51
N ALA A 164 -4.88 -0.87 -3.67
CA ALA A 164 -4.10 -0.17 -2.65
C ALA A 164 -3.86 -0.98 -1.37
N CYS A 165 -4.69 -2.00 -1.10
CA CYS A 165 -4.70 -2.71 0.18
C CYS A 165 -4.57 -4.21 -0.04
N PHE A 166 -3.68 -4.84 0.72
CA PHE A 166 -3.48 -6.28 0.76
C PHE A 166 -3.50 -6.78 2.19
N ILE A 167 -4.13 -7.94 2.42
CA ILE A 167 -4.08 -8.64 3.71
C ILE A 167 -3.24 -9.89 3.51
N LEU A 168 -2.21 -10.05 4.34
CA LEU A 168 -1.33 -11.22 4.34
C LEU A 168 -1.65 -12.11 5.53
N SER A 169 -1.47 -13.41 5.33
CA SER A 169 -1.46 -14.41 6.39
C SER A 169 -0.02 -14.80 6.73
N ILE A 170 0.16 -15.34 7.92
CA ILE A 170 1.45 -15.84 8.38
C ILE A 170 1.23 -17.13 9.17
N ASP A 171 2.14 -18.08 9.00
CA ASP A 171 2.24 -19.28 9.81
C ASP A 171 3.50 -19.23 10.69
N ASP A 172 3.51 -20.00 11.77
CA ASP A 172 4.58 -20.04 12.75
C ASP A 172 5.80 -20.85 12.26
N SER A 173 6.41 -20.40 11.16
CA SER A 173 7.61 -20.98 10.55
C SER A 173 8.53 -19.89 10.01
N MET A 174 9.83 -20.18 9.96
CA MET A 174 10.80 -19.24 9.40
C MET A 174 10.56 -18.99 7.91
N GLU A 175 10.15 -20.02 7.17
CA GLU A 175 9.80 -19.93 5.76
C GLU A 175 8.65 -18.95 5.54
N SER A 176 7.58 -19.05 6.35
CA SER A 176 6.45 -18.12 6.25
C SER A 176 6.82 -16.69 6.67
N ILE A 177 7.68 -16.53 7.67
CA ILE A 177 8.13 -15.21 8.13
C ILE A 177 8.98 -14.52 7.06
N LEU A 178 9.89 -15.25 6.41
CA LEU A 178 10.73 -14.69 5.34
C LEU A 178 9.92 -14.43 4.07
N ASP A 179 8.95 -15.30 3.76
CA ASP A 179 8.03 -15.09 2.63
C ASP A 179 7.14 -13.86 2.84
N TRP A 180 6.70 -13.61 4.07
CA TRP A 180 5.97 -12.38 4.43
C TRP A 180 6.77 -11.13 4.04
N ILE A 181 8.03 -11.02 4.48
CA ILE A 181 8.90 -9.87 4.18
C ILE A 181 9.08 -9.73 2.66
N ARG A 182 9.29 -10.85 1.95
CA ARG A 182 9.41 -10.87 0.49
C ARG A 182 8.15 -10.33 -0.20
N ARG A 183 6.96 -10.85 0.16
CA ARG A 183 5.68 -10.45 -0.45
C ARG A 183 5.39 -8.98 -0.24
N GLU A 184 5.62 -8.47 0.96
CA GLU A 184 5.45 -7.06 1.26
C GLU A 184 6.36 -6.18 0.41
N GLY A 185 7.62 -6.58 0.22
CA GLY A 185 8.52 -5.83 -0.65
C GLY A 185 7.99 -5.67 -2.07
N ILE A 186 7.38 -6.72 -2.63
CA ILE A 186 6.73 -6.66 -3.95
C ILE A 186 5.49 -5.76 -3.93
N ILE A 187 4.63 -5.88 -2.92
CA ILE A 187 3.43 -5.05 -2.74
C ILE A 187 3.81 -3.56 -2.65
N PHE A 188 4.84 -3.25 -1.86
CA PHE A 188 5.33 -1.88 -1.67
C PHE A 188 5.92 -1.33 -2.96
N ARG A 189 6.71 -2.12 -3.69
CA ARG A 189 7.22 -1.73 -5.02
C ARG A 189 6.10 -1.28 -5.95
N GLY A 190 4.96 -1.97 -5.94
CA GLY A 190 3.79 -1.63 -6.77
C GLY A 190 2.95 -0.43 -6.29
N GLY A 191 3.31 0.22 -5.18
CA GLY A 191 2.61 1.43 -4.71
C GLY A 191 1.54 1.19 -3.64
N SER A 192 1.43 -0.02 -3.11
CA SER A 192 0.32 -0.45 -2.23
C SER A 192 0.78 -0.72 -0.80
N GLY A 193 -0.17 -0.87 0.11
CA GLY A 193 0.08 -1.21 1.51
C GLY A 193 -0.34 -2.64 1.86
N SER A 194 0.21 -3.14 2.96
CA SER A 194 -0.09 -4.47 3.50
C SER A 194 -0.55 -4.40 4.95
N GLY A 195 -1.40 -5.35 5.34
CA GLY A 195 -1.79 -5.60 6.73
C GLY A 195 -1.66 -7.08 7.07
N LEU A 196 -1.29 -7.39 8.30
CA LEU A 196 -1.33 -8.77 8.81
C LEU A 196 -1.53 -8.82 10.33
N ASN A 197 -2.02 -9.96 10.81
CA ASN A 197 -2.07 -10.29 12.23
C ASN A 197 -0.93 -11.27 12.56
N LEU A 198 -0.04 -10.88 13.47
CA LEU A 198 1.13 -11.66 13.89
C LEU A 198 0.85 -12.65 15.03
N SER A 199 -0.37 -12.71 15.55
CA SER A 199 -0.72 -13.53 16.72
C SER A 199 -0.62 -15.04 16.48
N ARG A 200 -0.42 -15.46 15.23
CA ARG A 200 -0.11 -16.85 14.88
C ARG A 200 1.34 -17.22 15.19
N LEU A 201 2.24 -16.25 15.30
CA LEU A 201 3.63 -16.50 15.66
C LEU A 201 3.73 -16.79 17.16
N ARG A 202 4.50 -17.81 17.53
CA ARG A 202 4.75 -18.08 18.94
C ARG A 202 5.44 -16.89 19.63
N SER A 203 5.11 -16.70 20.90
CA SER A 203 5.62 -15.58 21.70
C SER A 203 7.09 -15.77 22.09
N SER A 204 7.75 -14.66 22.45
CA SER A 204 9.10 -14.64 23.01
C SER A 204 9.21 -15.38 24.35
N LYS A 205 8.08 -15.78 24.94
CA LYS A 205 8.00 -16.49 26.22
C LYS A 205 7.91 -18.00 26.03
N GLU A 206 7.81 -18.50 24.80
CA GLU A 206 7.69 -19.92 24.49
C GLU A 206 9.05 -20.55 24.11
N GLN A 207 9.28 -21.79 24.55
CA GLN A 207 10.52 -22.53 24.27
C GLN A 207 10.53 -23.14 22.87
N LEU A 208 11.73 -23.25 22.28
CA LEU A 208 11.94 -23.94 21.02
C LEU A 208 12.33 -25.40 21.23
N SER A 209 12.01 -26.26 20.26
CA SER A 209 12.27 -27.70 20.31
C SER A 209 13.75 -28.07 20.46
N LYS A 210 14.66 -27.17 20.03
CA LYS A 210 16.12 -27.34 20.11
C LYS A 210 16.77 -26.54 21.24
N GLY A 211 15.97 -26.03 22.18
CA GLY A 211 16.42 -25.19 23.29
C GLY A 211 16.38 -23.69 22.99
N GLY A 212 16.36 -22.89 24.07
CA GLY A 212 16.18 -21.44 23.99
C GLY A 212 14.71 -21.02 23.86
N TYR A 213 14.50 -19.71 23.81
CA TYR A 213 13.19 -19.10 23.64
C TYR A 213 13.04 -18.58 22.21
N ALA A 214 11.80 -18.54 21.71
CA ALA A 214 11.51 -17.92 20.43
C ALA A 214 11.84 -16.41 20.46
N SER A 215 12.06 -15.82 19.29
CA SER A 215 12.27 -14.37 19.19
C SER A 215 11.00 -13.55 19.40
N GLY A 216 9.83 -14.14 19.15
CA GLY A 216 8.53 -13.48 19.24
C GLY A 216 8.22 -12.55 18.05
N PRO A 217 6.93 -12.20 17.84
CA PRO A 217 6.47 -11.35 16.75
C PRO A 217 7.10 -9.94 16.74
N VAL A 218 7.35 -9.33 17.89
CA VAL A 218 7.90 -7.96 17.98
C VAL A 218 9.34 -7.88 17.45
N SER A 219 10.10 -8.97 17.59
CA SER A 219 11.45 -9.08 17.02
C SER A 219 11.41 -9.19 15.49
N PHE A 220 10.57 -10.07 14.93
CA PHE A 220 10.42 -10.18 13.47
C PHE A 220 9.82 -8.92 12.83
N MET A 221 8.90 -8.25 13.53
CA MET A 221 8.38 -6.95 13.13
C MET A 221 9.48 -5.90 12.95
N ARG A 222 10.55 -5.94 13.76
CA ARG A 222 11.71 -5.05 13.61
C ARG A 222 12.44 -5.28 12.28
N GLY A 223 12.61 -6.55 11.89
CA GLY A 223 13.22 -6.90 10.61
C GLY A 223 12.35 -6.47 9.42
N ALA A 224 11.04 -6.71 9.49
CA ALA A 224 10.08 -6.29 8.48
C ALA A 224 9.99 -4.75 8.37
N ASP A 225 10.11 -4.03 9.49
CA ASP A 225 10.16 -2.57 9.53
C ASP A 225 11.39 -2.01 8.80
N ALA A 226 12.57 -2.58 9.04
CA ALA A 226 13.80 -2.19 8.34
C ALA A 226 13.71 -2.45 6.83
N SER A 227 13.13 -3.60 6.44
CA SER A 227 12.86 -3.91 5.03
C SER A 227 11.91 -2.89 4.40
N ALA A 228 10.82 -2.54 5.08
CA ALA A 228 9.86 -1.54 4.61
C ALA A 228 10.50 -0.16 4.44
N GLY A 229 11.38 0.26 5.36
CA GLY A 229 12.11 1.53 5.28
C GLY A 229 13.10 1.62 4.11
N THR A 230 13.55 0.48 3.57
CA THR A 230 14.46 0.44 2.42
C THR A 230 13.72 0.60 1.09
N ILE A 231 12.43 0.29 1.04
CA ILE A 231 11.65 0.20 -0.21
C ILE A 231 10.88 1.50 -0.44
N LYS A 232 11.21 2.18 -1.54
CA LYS A 232 10.46 3.34 -2.03
C LYS A 232 9.23 2.86 -2.81
N SER A 233 8.04 3.19 -2.31
CA SER A 233 6.80 2.65 -2.85
C SER A 233 6.43 3.27 -4.20
N GLY A 234 6.08 2.44 -5.19
CA GLY A 234 5.67 2.88 -6.53
C GLY A 234 6.76 3.63 -7.32
N GLY A 235 8.04 3.41 -7.00
CA GLY A 235 9.16 4.14 -7.63
C GLY A 235 9.18 5.64 -7.32
N LYS A 236 8.41 6.10 -6.32
CA LYS A 236 8.29 7.50 -5.88
C LYS A 236 8.82 7.67 -4.46
N THR A 237 8.87 8.90 -3.97
CA THR A 237 9.27 9.25 -2.59
C THR A 237 8.27 8.83 -1.50
N ARG A 238 7.34 7.89 -1.78
CA ARG A 238 6.34 7.45 -0.80
C ARG A 238 6.91 6.31 0.04
N ARG A 239 6.81 6.43 1.36
CA ARG A 239 7.15 5.34 2.30
C ARG A 239 6.17 4.18 2.15
N ALA A 240 6.67 2.96 2.36
CA ALA A 240 5.83 1.78 2.49
C ALA A 240 4.79 1.98 3.60
N ALA A 241 3.59 1.45 3.40
CA ALA A 241 2.51 1.50 4.38
C ALA A 241 2.21 0.09 4.88
N LYS A 242 2.44 -0.15 6.17
CA LYS A 242 2.20 -1.44 6.84
C LYS A 242 1.25 -1.25 8.02
N MET A 243 0.34 -2.21 8.20
CA MET A 243 -0.42 -2.41 9.42
C MET A 243 -0.03 -3.74 10.05
N VAL A 244 0.27 -3.74 11.35
CA VAL A 244 0.52 -4.95 12.13
C VAL A 244 -0.53 -5.03 13.23
N VAL A 245 -1.13 -6.21 13.37
CA VAL A 245 -2.07 -6.52 14.43
C VAL A 245 -1.49 -7.57 15.36
N LEU A 246 -1.73 -7.42 16.66
CA LEU A 246 -1.49 -8.45 17.66
C LEU A 246 -2.71 -8.56 18.58
N ASP A 247 -3.07 -9.78 18.96
CA ASP A 247 -4.23 -10.06 19.80
C ASP A 247 -3.93 -9.70 21.26
N VAL A 248 -4.97 -9.27 21.98
CA VAL A 248 -4.84 -8.71 23.34
C VAL A 248 -4.38 -9.75 24.38
N ASP A 249 -4.60 -11.03 24.13
CA ASP A 249 -4.15 -12.17 24.94
C ASP A 249 -2.77 -12.70 24.53
N HIS A 250 -2.12 -12.14 23.51
CA HIS A 250 -0.80 -12.60 23.10
C HIS A 250 0.26 -12.25 24.18
N PRO A 251 1.18 -13.16 24.57
CA PRO A 251 2.15 -12.92 25.65
C PRO A 251 3.12 -11.76 25.43
N ASP A 252 3.33 -11.37 24.18
CA ASP A 252 4.15 -10.19 23.80
C ASP A 252 3.35 -8.90 23.60
N VAL A 253 2.05 -8.85 23.97
CA VAL A 253 1.19 -7.67 23.76
C VAL A 253 1.74 -6.40 24.42
N ASP A 254 2.32 -6.50 25.63
CA ASP A 254 2.92 -5.35 26.31
C ASP A 254 4.11 -4.78 25.52
N GLU A 255 4.99 -5.64 25.01
CA GLU A 255 6.12 -5.20 24.20
C GLU A 255 5.63 -4.57 22.90
N PHE A 256 4.60 -5.15 22.27
CA PHE A 256 3.99 -4.64 21.05
C PHE A 256 3.35 -3.26 21.23
N ILE A 257 2.68 -3.02 22.36
CA ILE A 257 2.09 -1.72 22.70
C ILE A 257 3.19 -0.66 22.87
N TRP A 258 4.25 -0.99 23.61
CA TRP A 258 5.25 0.00 24.02
C TRP A 258 6.42 0.18 23.04
N CYS A 259 6.61 -0.69 22.04
CA CYS A 259 7.81 -0.67 21.20
C CYS A 259 8.03 0.68 20.49
N LYS A 260 6.98 1.28 19.92
CA LYS A 260 7.08 2.58 19.24
C LYS A 260 7.37 3.73 20.20
N ALA A 261 6.67 3.78 21.33
CA ALA A 261 6.88 4.82 22.35
C ALA A 261 8.29 4.76 22.96
N ARG A 262 8.86 3.56 23.13
CA ARG A 262 10.25 3.39 23.57
C ARG A 262 11.24 3.96 22.54
N GLU A 263 11.02 3.70 21.26
CA GLU A 263 11.83 4.25 20.16
C GLU A 263 11.70 5.77 20.03
N GLU A 264 10.51 6.33 20.23
CA GLU A 264 10.29 7.78 20.23
C GLU A 264 11.02 8.48 21.39
N ARG A 265 11.06 7.87 22.57
CA ARG A 265 11.87 8.39 23.69
C ARG A 265 13.36 8.41 23.32
N LYS A 266 13.85 7.37 22.65
CA LYS A 266 15.22 7.33 22.14
C LYS A 266 15.47 8.46 21.13
N ALA A 267 14.56 8.68 20.19
CA ALA A 267 14.67 9.78 19.22
C ALA A 267 14.77 11.16 19.90
N ARG A 268 13.95 11.42 20.93
CA ARG A 268 14.00 12.70 21.68
C ARG A 268 15.33 12.92 22.40
N VAL A 269 15.91 11.87 22.97
CA VAL A 269 17.23 11.95 23.62
C VAL A 269 18.32 12.22 22.59
N LEU A 270 18.25 11.59 21.41
CA LEU A 270 19.19 11.83 20.31
C LEU A 270 19.07 13.26 19.77
N GLU A 271 17.86 13.79 19.60
CA GLU A 271 17.62 15.18 19.21
C GLU A 271 18.28 16.16 20.21
N GLN A 272 18.10 15.93 21.51
CA GLN A 272 18.74 16.74 22.56
C GLN A 272 20.27 16.64 22.54
N ALA A 273 20.81 15.52 22.06
CA ALA A 273 22.25 15.32 21.87
C ALA A 273 22.78 15.93 20.56
N GLY A 274 21.92 16.55 19.74
CA GLY A 274 22.29 17.26 18.51
C GLY A 274 22.16 16.45 17.22
N TYR A 275 21.56 15.25 17.25
CA TYR A 275 21.24 14.50 16.03
C TYR A 275 20.04 15.12 15.31
N ASP A 276 20.03 15.08 13.97
CA ASP A 276 18.91 15.58 13.18
C ASP A 276 17.79 14.53 13.21
N MET A 277 16.80 14.70 14.08
CA MET A 277 15.64 13.79 14.17
C MET A 277 14.45 14.22 13.31
N SER A 278 14.67 15.09 12.32
CA SER A 278 13.64 15.36 11.32
C SER A 278 13.35 14.14 10.44
N LEU A 279 12.10 14.03 9.98
CA LEU A 279 11.70 12.93 9.09
C LEU A 279 12.56 12.93 7.83
N ASP A 280 13.00 11.75 7.41
CA ASP A 280 13.87 11.49 6.25
C ASP A 280 15.35 11.94 6.41
N SER A 281 15.77 12.36 7.61
CA SER A 281 17.19 12.58 7.89
C SER A 281 17.98 11.25 7.91
N ALA A 282 19.30 11.35 7.77
CA ALA A 282 20.18 10.17 7.87
C ALA A 282 20.13 9.54 9.27
N ASP A 283 20.02 10.36 10.32
CA ASP A 283 20.00 9.89 11.70
C ASP A 283 18.68 9.17 12.03
N TRP A 284 17.56 9.64 11.46
CA TRP A 284 16.23 9.05 11.66
C TRP A 284 16.14 7.61 11.16
N ALA A 285 16.95 7.23 10.17
CA ALA A 285 16.95 5.89 9.59
C ALA A 285 17.27 4.76 10.60
N SER A 286 17.85 5.10 11.75
CA SER A 286 18.16 4.15 12.82
C SER A 286 17.01 3.89 13.82
N ILE A 287 15.94 4.68 13.75
CA ILE A 287 14.77 4.55 14.63
C ILE A 287 13.86 3.45 14.10
N GLN A 288 13.56 2.46 14.94
CA GLN A 288 12.82 1.26 14.58
C GLN A 288 11.31 1.44 14.76
N TYR A 289 10.54 0.56 14.10
CA TYR A 289 9.09 0.48 14.16
C TYR A 289 8.36 1.72 13.61
N GLN A 290 9.02 2.48 12.73
CA GLN A 290 8.48 3.74 12.17
C GLN A 290 7.68 3.55 10.88
N ASN A 291 7.80 2.39 10.22
CA ASN A 291 7.16 2.10 8.94
C ASN A 291 5.87 1.28 9.07
N ALA A 292 5.45 0.99 10.31
CA ALA A 292 4.22 0.25 10.60
C ALA A 292 3.28 1.04 11.52
N ASN A 293 1.98 0.92 11.27
CA ASN A 293 0.95 1.19 12.24
C ASN A 293 0.68 -0.09 13.04
N ASN A 294 0.52 0.04 14.36
CA ASN A 294 0.27 -1.08 15.26
C ASN A 294 -1.14 -0.97 15.80
N SER A 295 -1.92 -2.06 15.74
CA SER A 295 -3.24 -2.15 16.35
C SER A 295 -3.34 -3.39 17.23
N VAL A 296 -3.94 -3.27 18.41
CA VAL A 296 -4.26 -4.43 19.24
C VAL A 296 -5.66 -4.90 18.89
N ARG A 297 -5.84 -6.19 18.59
CA ARG A 297 -7.18 -6.77 18.40
C ARG A 297 -7.73 -7.19 19.75
N VAL A 298 -8.82 -6.54 20.14
CA VAL A 298 -9.54 -6.81 21.39
C VAL A 298 -10.82 -7.59 21.10
N THR A 299 -11.23 -8.44 22.04
CA THR A 299 -12.50 -9.18 21.97
C THR A 299 -13.54 -8.59 22.92
N ASP A 300 -14.81 -8.99 22.76
CA ASP A 300 -15.88 -8.59 23.67
C ASP A 300 -15.63 -9.10 25.10
N GLU A 301 -15.04 -10.27 25.26
CA GLU A 301 -14.65 -10.85 26.55
C GLU A 301 -13.59 -9.98 27.25
N PHE A 302 -12.58 -9.51 26.52
CA PHE A 302 -11.60 -8.58 27.07
C PHE A 302 -12.28 -7.28 27.53
N MET A 303 -13.14 -6.70 26.68
CA MET A 303 -13.86 -5.47 27.02
C MET A 303 -14.79 -5.64 28.23
N LYS A 304 -15.37 -6.83 28.42
CA LYS A 304 -16.12 -7.18 29.63
C LYS A 304 -15.21 -7.27 30.86
N ALA A 305 -14.05 -7.93 30.74
CA ALA A 305 -13.08 -8.04 31.81
C ALA A 305 -12.59 -6.66 32.29
N VAL A 306 -12.37 -5.72 31.37
CA VAL A 306 -12.04 -4.31 31.71
C VAL A 306 -13.15 -3.66 32.57
N ARG A 307 -14.42 -3.79 32.14
CA ARG A 307 -15.56 -3.19 32.87
C ARG A 307 -15.72 -3.78 34.28
N GLU A 308 -15.44 -5.06 34.43
CA GLU A 308 -15.55 -5.78 35.69
C GLU A 308 -14.29 -5.65 36.56
N ASN A 309 -13.27 -4.92 36.08
CA ASN A 309 -11.94 -4.86 36.70
C ASN A 309 -11.42 -6.29 37.02
N ALA A 310 -11.59 -7.20 36.06
CA ALA A 310 -11.18 -8.59 36.15
C ALA A 310 -9.71 -8.76 35.72
N ASP A 311 -9.19 -9.97 35.92
CA ASP A 311 -7.86 -10.35 35.46
C ASP A 311 -7.95 -10.92 34.03
N TRP A 312 -6.88 -10.79 33.25
CA TRP A 312 -6.76 -11.26 31.87
C TRP A 312 -5.55 -12.15 31.71
N GLY A 313 -5.75 -13.31 31.07
CA GLY A 313 -4.70 -14.28 30.81
C GLY A 313 -3.98 -13.98 29.49
N LEU A 314 -2.65 -13.98 29.53
CA LEU A 314 -1.81 -13.99 28.34
C LEU A 314 -1.46 -15.44 27.99
N VAL A 315 -1.88 -15.88 26.81
CA VAL A 315 -1.99 -17.29 26.45
C VAL A 315 -0.90 -17.70 25.47
N ALA A 316 -0.15 -18.77 25.76
CA ALA A 316 0.83 -19.35 24.85
C ALA A 316 0.17 -19.75 23.53
N VAL A 317 0.76 -19.36 22.40
CA VAL A 317 0.18 -19.63 21.08
C VAL A 317 0.24 -21.11 20.74
N THR A 318 1.30 -21.81 21.16
CA THR A 318 1.52 -23.23 20.80
C THR A 318 0.82 -24.22 21.72
N SER A 319 0.69 -23.92 23.01
CA SER A 319 0.10 -24.83 24.01
C SER A 319 -1.31 -24.44 24.48
N GLY A 320 -1.70 -23.17 24.33
CA GLY A 320 -2.96 -22.65 24.89
C GLY A 320 -2.93 -22.43 26.40
N GLU A 321 -1.77 -22.60 27.06
CA GLU A 321 -1.63 -22.38 28.50
C GLU A 321 -1.49 -20.89 28.83
N VAL A 322 -2.05 -20.47 29.97
CA VAL A 322 -1.86 -19.10 30.47
C VAL A 322 -0.44 -18.96 31.02
N LEU A 323 0.41 -18.16 30.36
CA LEU A 323 1.79 -17.92 30.78
C LEU A 323 1.90 -16.81 31.84
N ARG A 324 0.99 -15.84 31.79
CA ARG A 324 0.97 -14.69 32.70
C ARG A 324 -0.44 -14.14 32.82
N THR A 325 -0.79 -13.68 34.01
CA THR A 325 -2.04 -12.96 34.27
C THR A 325 -1.76 -11.49 34.54
N VAL A 326 -2.56 -10.60 33.96
CA VAL A 326 -2.50 -9.13 34.14
C VAL A 326 -3.89 -8.59 34.48
N LYS A 327 -4.02 -7.32 34.86
CA LYS A 327 -5.33 -6.65 34.84
C LYS A 327 -5.73 -6.38 33.39
N ALA A 328 -7.00 -6.58 33.07
CA ALA A 328 -7.57 -6.20 31.78
C ALA A 328 -7.46 -4.68 31.57
#